data_AF-A0A7R7E675-F1
#
_entry.id   AF-A0A7R7E675-F1
#
_cell.length_a   1.000
_cell.length_b   1.000
_cell.length_c   1.000
_cell.angle_alpha   90.00
_cell.angle_beta   90.00
_cell.angle_gamma   90.00
#
_symmetry.space_group_name_H-M   'P 1'
#
loop_
_entity.id
_entity.type
_entity.pdbx_description
1 polymer ?
#
loop_
_entity_poly.entity_id
_entity_poly.type
_entity_poly.pdbx_seq_one_letter_code
_entity_poly.pdbx_strand_id
1 'polypeptide(L)'
;MRDTLILHRRARAARRSQTRVGRSGGLLVCVAINASPVVRKTSCCPNAEIFVLLDSARAGRARRRIARIQESRPFVGKPSAERPSHRKPLPDHLPREDVLVDVDDMTCACCGGALHAIGESVSEMLDWIPTQLRVIRTTRPKYACRTCETVVQAPAPERPIAGGLATPALLAQVLVSKYCDHTPLYRQSQIFARNGVELPRSTLAGWVGGACWWLEALHERLAKNIFASHHLFCR
;
A
#
# COMPACT_ATOMS: atom_id res chain seq x y z
N MET A 1 14.58 62.94 3.04
CA MET A 1 15.41 63.79 2.17
C MET A 1 16.84 63.73 2.66
N ARG A 2 17.75 63.29 1.78
CA ARG A 2 19.23 63.40 1.82
C ARG A 2 19.96 62.47 2.82
N ASP A 3 20.64 61.43 2.36
CA ASP A 3 21.93 61.42 1.61
C ASP A 3 23.10 61.78 2.56
N THR A 4 24.25 61.12 2.66
CA THR A 4 24.95 60.17 1.76
C THR A 4 26.24 59.67 2.47
N LEU A 5 26.65 58.42 2.20
CA LEU A 5 28.00 57.90 1.87
C LEU A 5 29.20 58.24 2.81
N ILE A 6 30.17 57.35 3.10
CA ILE A 6 31.21 56.91 2.17
C ILE A 6 32.04 55.74 2.76
N LEU A 7 32.18 54.69 1.95
CA LEU A 7 33.33 53.80 1.68
C LEU A 7 34.23 53.25 2.82
N HIS A 8 34.38 51.92 2.84
CA HIS A 8 35.64 51.33 2.34
C HIS A 8 35.40 50.02 1.58
N ARG A 9 35.97 49.99 0.37
CA ARG A 9 35.90 48.97 -0.68
C ARG A 9 37.32 48.40 -0.83
N ARG A 10 37.46 47.08 -0.93
CA ARG A 10 38.49 46.34 -1.71
C ARG A 10 38.19 44.84 -1.53
N ALA A 11 37.56 44.14 -2.48
CA ALA A 11 37.90 43.82 -3.88
C ALA A 11 38.79 42.58 -4.03
N ARG A 12 38.39 41.76 -5.02
CA ARG A 12 39.01 40.60 -5.69
C ARG A 12 38.52 39.22 -5.20
N ALA A 13 38.11 38.29 -6.06
CA ALA A 13 37.88 38.34 -7.49
C ALA A 13 37.02 37.13 -7.92
N ALA A 14 36.11 37.44 -8.83
CA ALA A 14 35.48 36.60 -9.84
C ALA A 14 35.97 35.14 -9.99
N ARG A 15 35.00 34.23 -10.02
CA ARG A 15 34.81 33.35 -11.16
C ARG A 15 33.30 33.17 -11.41
N ARG A 16 32.79 33.93 -12.39
CA ARG A 16 31.55 33.63 -13.09
C ARG A 16 31.79 32.40 -13.97
N SER A 17 30.94 31.39 -13.87
CA SER A 17 30.67 30.42 -14.93
C SER A 17 29.19 30.09 -14.85
N GLN A 18 28.35 30.91 -15.50
CA GLN A 18 27.61 30.50 -16.70
C GLN A 18 26.78 29.22 -16.49
N THR A 19 25.58 29.41 -15.97
CA THR A 19 24.43 28.52 -16.23
C THR A 19 24.13 28.55 -17.72
N ARG A 20 24.52 27.49 -18.43
CA ARG A 20 24.06 27.23 -19.80
C ARG A 20 22.86 26.27 -19.70
N VAL A 21 21.67 26.80 -19.92
CA VAL A 21 20.46 25.99 -20.08
C VAL A 21 20.48 25.43 -21.50
N GLY A 22 20.80 24.15 -21.63
CA GLY A 22 20.69 23.37 -22.86
C GLY A 22 19.48 22.44 -22.75
N ARG A 23 18.56 22.55 -23.70
CA ARG A 23 17.34 21.76 -23.79
C ARG A 23 17.59 20.55 -24.70
N SER A 24 17.77 19.37 -24.14
CA SER A 24 17.60 18.07 -24.83
C SER A 24 17.45 16.97 -23.78
N GLY A 25 16.57 16.01 -24.05
CA GLY A 25 16.00 15.09 -23.06
C GLY A 25 16.99 14.20 -22.31
N GLY A 26 16.56 13.74 -21.13
CA GLY A 26 17.26 12.75 -20.32
C GLY A 26 17.55 13.25 -18.91
N LEU A 27 16.93 12.61 -17.92
CA LEU A 27 17.08 12.78 -16.47
C LEU A 27 18.47 13.28 -16.03
N LEU A 28 18.52 14.42 -15.33
CA LEU A 28 19.69 14.86 -14.57
C LEU A 28 19.70 14.16 -13.21
N VAL A 29 20.73 13.35 -12.98
CA VAL A 29 21.06 12.77 -11.68
C VAL A 29 21.89 13.80 -10.90
N CYS A 30 21.36 14.31 -9.79
CA CYS A 30 22.16 15.08 -8.83
C CYS A 30 22.86 14.12 -7.86
N VAL A 31 24.14 13.86 -8.12
CA VAL A 31 25.05 13.23 -7.15
C VAL A 31 25.58 14.32 -6.21
N ALA A 32 25.26 14.24 -4.92
CA ALA A 32 25.91 15.03 -3.88
C ALA A 32 26.81 14.10 -3.05
N ILE A 33 28.11 14.40 -3.04
CA ILE A 33 29.18 13.66 -2.36
C ILE A 33 29.72 14.52 -1.20
N ASN A 34 29.96 13.84 -0.06
CA ASN A 34 30.73 14.22 1.15
C ASN A 34 30.05 15.11 2.20
N ALA A 35 30.36 15.05 3.51
CA ALA A 35 30.91 14.07 4.46
C ALA A 35 31.28 14.89 5.73
N SER A 36 30.88 14.50 6.94
CA SER A 36 31.72 14.46 8.18
C SER A 36 30.91 14.42 9.50
N PRO A 37 31.51 13.90 10.59
CA PRO A 37 30.80 13.12 11.62
C PRO A 37 30.82 13.75 13.02
N VAL A 38 29.81 13.48 13.85
CA VAL A 38 29.96 13.55 15.32
C VAL A 38 29.27 12.33 15.93
N VAL A 39 30.10 11.38 16.35
CA VAL A 39 29.74 10.20 17.13
C VAL A 39 29.73 10.61 18.60
N ARG A 40 28.63 10.38 19.31
CA ARG A 40 28.63 10.24 20.77
C ARG A 40 28.00 8.89 21.14
N LYS A 41 28.85 8.00 21.66
CA LYS A 41 28.46 6.74 22.29
C LYS A 41 27.83 7.05 23.65
N THR A 42 26.61 6.58 23.87
CA THR A 42 26.08 6.33 25.21
C THR A 42 25.60 4.89 25.27
N SER A 43 26.41 4.09 25.95
CA SER A 43 26.14 2.73 26.39
C SER A 43 25.05 2.73 27.47
N CYS A 44 23.97 2.00 27.24
CA CYS A 44 23.20 1.23 28.24
C CYS A 44 21.84 0.85 27.63
N CYS A 45 21.66 -0.41 27.26
CA CYS A 45 20.40 -1.17 27.33
C CYS A 45 20.70 -2.60 26.83
N PRO A 46 20.72 -3.62 27.69
CA PRO A 46 20.71 -5.01 27.25
C PRO A 46 19.27 -5.39 26.88
N ASN A 47 19.11 -6.06 25.74
CA ASN A 47 17.87 -6.55 25.11
C ASN A 47 17.12 -5.56 24.21
N ALA A 48 17.71 -5.29 23.05
CA ALA A 48 17.01 -4.84 21.85
C ALA A 48 17.44 -5.71 20.66
N GLU A 49 16.57 -6.62 20.21
CA GLU A 49 16.66 -7.19 18.86
C GLU A 49 15.59 -6.55 17.98
N ILE A 50 15.79 -5.26 17.71
CA ILE A 50 15.35 -4.63 16.45
C ILE A 50 16.62 -4.04 15.85
N PHE A 51 17.29 -4.85 15.04
CA PHE A 51 18.43 -4.41 14.25
C PHE A 51 17.96 -4.18 12.81
N VAL A 52 17.58 -2.95 12.49
CA VAL A 52 17.50 -2.49 11.09
C VAL A 52 18.94 -2.14 10.68
N LEU A 53 19.60 -3.06 9.96
CA LEU A 53 20.94 -2.86 9.41
C LEU A 53 20.88 -1.92 8.21
N LEU A 54 20.94 -0.62 8.47
CA LEU A 54 21.62 0.31 7.58
C LEU A 54 23.03 0.51 8.14
N ASP A 55 23.98 -0.33 7.73
CA ASP A 55 25.39 0.07 7.82
C ASP A 55 26.19 -0.42 6.61
N SER A 56 27.09 0.47 6.24
CA SER A 56 27.94 0.47 5.07
C SER A 56 29.00 -0.62 5.17
N ALA A 57 29.37 -1.18 4.02
CA ALA A 57 30.41 -2.19 3.92
C ALA A 57 31.72 -1.82 4.64
N ARG A 58 32.20 -2.71 5.53
CA ARG A 58 33.61 -3.17 5.59
C ARG A 58 33.81 -4.35 6.55
N ALA A 59 34.45 -5.39 5.99
CA ALA A 59 35.29 -6.42 6.60
C ALA A 59 34.70 -7.44 7.60
N GLY A 60 34.75 -8.72 7.19
CA GLY A 60 35.39 -9.78 7.99
C GLY A 60 34.50 -10.79 8.74
N ARG A 61 34.26 -11.94 8.10
CA ARG A 61 34.03 -13.29 8.68
C ARG A 61 32.99 -13.46 9.79
N ALA A 62 31.82 -14.00 9.43
CA ALA A 62 31.26 -15.25 9.98
C ALA A 62 29.94 -15.57 9.26
N ARG A 63 29.90 -16.65 8.48
CA ARG A 63 28.67 -17.11 7.80
C ARG A 63 27.75 -17.78 8.82
N ARG A 64 26.73 -17.06 9.31
CA ARG A 64 25.48 -17.68 9.77
C ARG A 64 24.42 -17.39 8.72
N ARG A 65 23.99 -18.45 8.02
CA ARG A 65 23.05 -18.41 6.90
C ARG A 65 21.63 -18.29 7.45
N ILE A 66 21.25 -17.10 7.92
CA ILE A 66 19.83 -16.77 8.08
C ILE A 66 19.32 -16.52 6.66
N ALA A 67 18.39 -17.36 6.20
CA ALA A 67 17.72 -17.16 4.92
C ALA A 67 17.01 -15.80 4.96
N ARG A 68 17.53 -14.81 4.22
CA ARG A 68 16.79 -13.57 3.94
C ARG A 68 15.50 -13.98 3.26
N ILE A 69 14.37 -13.84 3.95
CA ILE A 69 13.09 -13.71 3.27
C ILE A 69 13.20 -12.40 2.48
N GLN A 70 13.37 -12.49 1.16
CA GLN A 70 13.19 -11.34 0.29
C GLN A 70 11.69 -11.02 0.30
N GLU A 71 11.29 -9.97 1.00
CA GLU A 71 9.98 -9.37 0.77
C GLU A 71 10.00 -8.78 -0.64
N SER A 72 9.50 -9.56 -1.59
CA SER A 72 9.26 -9.12 -2.95
C SER A 72 8.25 -7.99 -2.92
N ARG A 73 8.55 -6.90 -3.64
CA ARG A 73 7.56 -5.85 -3.96
C ARG A 73 6.26 -6.52 -4.42
N PRO A 74 5.07 -6.08 -3.98
CA PRO A 74 3.82 -6.60 -4.53
C PRO A 74 3.87 -6.40 -6.05
N PHE A 75 3.92 -7.51 -6.77
CA PHE A 75 3.93 -7.49 -8.22
C PHE A 75 2.55 -7.09 -8.70
N VAL A 76 2.39 -5.82 -9.07
CA VAL A 76 1.26 -5.38 -9.88
C VAL A 76 1.51 -5.94 -11.27
N GLY A 77 1.00 -7.14 -11.51
CA GLY A 77 1.04 -7.75 -12.83
C GLY A 77 0.30 -6.88 -13.83
N LYS A 78 0.91 -6.70 -15.01
CA LYS A 78 0.24 -6.16 -16.19
C LYS A 78 -1.08 -6.95 -16.39
N PRO A 79 -2.23 -6.32 -16.68
CA PRO A 79 -3.49 -7.05 -16.85
C PRO A 79 -3.32 -8.04 -18.00
N SER A 80 -3.13 -9.31 -17.64
CA SER A 80 -3.14 -10.43 -18.56
C SER A 80 -4.60 -10.76 -18.81
N ALA A 81 -4.94 -10.99 -20.08
CA ALA A 81 -6.27 -11.38 -20.54
C ALA A 81 -6.90 -12.40 -19.57
N GLU A 82 -8.19 -12.21 -19.27
CA GLU A 82 -9.00 -13.01 -18.35
C GLU A 82 -8.84 -14.52 -18.63
N ARG A 83 -7.85 -15.13 -17.99
CA ARG A 83 -7.86 -16.56 -17.73
C ARG A 83 -8.88 -16.76 -16.62
N PRO A 84 -9.84 -17.69 -16.76
CA PRO A 84 -10.72 -18.06 -15.67
C PRO A 84 -9.86 -18.46 -14.49
N SER A 85 -9.76 -17.56 -13.52
CA SER A 85 -9.09 -17.83 -12.28
C SER A 85 -9.98 -18.85 -11.58
N HIS A 86 -9.63 -20.14 -11.67
CA HIS A 86 -10.15 -21.25 -10.86
C HIS A 86 -9.83 -21.01 -9.36
N ARG A 87 -10.23 -19.86 -8.83
CA ARG A 87 -10.29 -19.63 -7.40
C ARG A 87 -11.46 -20.44 -6.92
N LYS A 88 -11.21 -21.28 -5.92
CA LYS A 88 -12.29 -21.96 -5.21
C LYS A 88 -13.24 -20.88 -4.67
N PRO A 89 -14.56 -21.06 -4.83
CA PRO A 89 -15.53 -20.17 -4.22
C PRO A 89 -15.33 -20.13 -2.71
N LEU A 90 -15.79 -19.06 -2.07
CA LEU A 90 -15.77 -18.98 -0.62
C LEU A 90 -16.71 -20.06 -0.03
N PRO A 91 -16.38 -20.63 1.13
CA PRO A 91 -17.19 -21.68 1.74
C PRO A 91 -18.64 -21.24 1.98
N ASP A 92 -19.58 -22.14 1.71
CA ASP A 92 -21.02 -21.82 1.74
C ASP A 92 -21.59 -21.63 3.15
N HIS A 93 -20.93 -22.18 4.17
CA HIS A 93 -21.35 -22.05 5.56
C HIS A 93 -21.14 -20.65 6.15
N LEU A 94 -20.40 -19.78 5.46
CA LEU A 94 -20.16 -18.42 5.94
C LEU A 94 -21.39 -17.53 5.69
N PRO A 95 -21.81 -16.71 6.66
CA PRO A 95 -22.90 -15.77 6.49
C PRO A 95 -22.55 -14.76 5.38
N ARG A 96 -23.50 -14.51 4.48
CA ARG A 96 -23.37 -13.57 3.38
C ARG A 96 -24.16 -12.30 3.66
N GLU A 97 -23.52 -11.17 3.43
CA GLU A 97 -24.14 -9.86 3.42
C GLU A 97 -24.16 -9.35 1.98
N ASP A 98 -25.38 -9.20 1.44
CA ASP A 98 -25.59 -8.76 0.08
C ASP A 98 -25.59 -7.22 0.03
N VAL A 99 -24.70 -6.65 -0.76
CA VAL A 99 -24.58 -5.22 -1.01
C VAL A 99 -24.91 -4.96 -2.47
N LEU A 100 -26.07 -4.34 -2.72
CA LEU A 100 -26.46 -3.89 -4.05
C LEU A 100 -25.79 -2.54 -4.35
N VAL A 101 -25.01 -2.49 -5.42
CA VAL A 101 -24.43 -1.25 -5.94
C VAL A 101 -25.11 -0.99 -7.29
N ASP A 102 -26.14 -0.15 -7.23
CA ASP A 102 -26.97 0.19 -8.37
C ASP A 102 -26.54 1.51 -9.02
N VAL A 103 -27.08 1.79 -10.20
CA VAL A 103 -26.90 3.08 -10.89
C VAL A 103 -27.75 4.15 -10.22
N ASP A 104 -27.24 5.40 -10.19
CA ASP A 104 -27.97 6.52 -9.56
C ASP A 104 -29.26 6.86 -10.31
N ASP A 105 -29.22 6.78 -11.65
CA ASP A 105 -30.34 7.10 -12.53
C ASP A 105 -30.68 5.95 -13.48
N MET A 106 -31.96 5.59 -13.55
CA MET A 106 -32.50 4.55 -14.45
C MET A 106 -32.82 5.07 -15.86
N THR A 107 -32.26 6.22 -16.22
CA THR A 107 -32.40 6.87 -17.52
C THR A 107 -31.08 6.87 -18.27
N CYS A 108 -31.12 6.58 -19.57
CA CYS A 108 -29.93 6.55 -20.41
C CYS A 108 -29.34 7.96 -20.56
N ALA A 109 -28.08 8.14 -20.17
CA ALA A 109 -27.36 9.40 -20.31
C ALA A 109 -27.17 9.87 -21.78
N CYS A 110 -27.29 8.97 -22.76
CA CYS A 110 -27.14 9.30 -24.18
C CYS A 110 -28.45 9.81 -24.82
N CYS A 111 -29.57 9.13 -24.57
CA CYS A 111 -30.83 9.39 -25.28
C CYS A 111 -32.06 9.61 -24.38
N GLY A 112 -31.90 9.60 -23.05
CA GLY A 112 -32.99 9.77 -22.09
C GLY A 112 -33.97 8.58 -21.99
N GLY A 113 -33.75 7.49 -22.74
CA GLY A 113 -34.60 6.31 -22.72
C GLY A 113 -34.52 5.52 -21.40
N ALA A 114 -35.55 4.74 -21.09
CA ALA A 114 -35.57 3.89 -19.89
C ALA A 114 -34.56 2.73 -20.00
N LEU A 115 -33.83 2.51 -18.90
CA LEU A 115 -32.89 1.40 -18.77
C LEU A 115 -33.61 0.12 -18.32
N HIS A 116 -33.21 -1.03 -18.87
CA HIS A 116 -33.74 -2.33 -18.49
C HIS A 116 -32.61 -3.29 -18.10
N ALA A 117 -32.85 -4.14 -17.11
CA ALA A 117 -31.86 -5.07 -16.59
C ALA A 117 -31.57 -6.20 -17.59
N ILE A 118 -30.30 -6.49 -17.80
CA ILE A 118 -29.82 -7.55 -18.71
C ILE A 118 -29.09 -8.66 -17.97
N GLY A 119 -28.47 -8.33 -16.83
CA GLY A 119 -27.78 -9.30 -16.00
C GLY A 119 -27.12 -8.60 -14.83
N GLU A 120 -26.25 -9.31 -14.14
CA GLU A 120 -25.55 -8.80 -12.96
C GLU A 120 -24.10 -9.27 -12.94
N SER A 121 -23.23 -8.49 -12.32
CA SER A 121 -21.92 -8.98 -11.91
C SER A 121 -21.88 -9.12 -10.39
N VAL A 122 -21.62 -10.32 -9.92
CA VAL A 122 -21.49 -10.64 -8.49
C VAL A 122 -20.01 -10.76 -8.15
N SER A 123 -19.63 -10.18 -7.02
CA SER A 123 -18.26 -10.29 -6.52
C SER A 123 -18.26 -10.50 -5.02
N GLU A 124 -17.52 -11.50 -4.56
CA GLU A 124 -17.47 -11.87 -3.15
C GLU A 124 -16.13 -11.48 -2.52
N MET A 125 -16.17 -11.03 -1.26
CA MET A 125 -15.01 -10.71 -0.45
C MET A 125 -15.17 -11.30 0.95
N LEU A 126 -14.10 -11.86 1.50
CA LEU A 126 -14.04 -12.36 2.86
C LEU A 126 -13.80 -11.22 3.84
N ASP A 127 -14.67 -11.11 4.83
CA ASP A 127 -14.68 -10.07 5.83
C ASP A 127 -14.47 -10.62 7.24
N TRP A 128 -13.95 -9.76 8.12
CA TRP A 128 -13.71 -10.08 9.52
C TRP A 128 -14.60 -9.23 10.43
N ILE A 129 -15.47 -9.90 11.18
CA ILE A 129 -16.08 -9.36 12.39
C ILE A 129 -15.36 -10.05 13.56
N PRO A 130 -15.04 -9.36 14.67
CA PRO A 130 -14.33 -9.95 15.80
C PRO A 130 -14.89 -11.29 16.31
N THR A 131 -16.19 -11.54 16.11
CA THR A 131 -16.88 -12.78 16.48
C THR A 131 -16.90 -13.84 15.37
N GLN A 132 -16.86 -13.45 14.09
CA GLN A 132 -17.07 -14.38 12.98
C GLN A 132 -16.51 -13.88 11.65
N LEU A 133 -16.19 -14.81 10.76
CA LEU A 133 -15.95 -14.52 9.35
C LEU A 133 -17.29 -14.40 8.62
N ARG A 134 -17.42 -13.42 7.73
CA ARG A 134 -18.56 -13.29 6.82
C ARG A 134 -18.08 -13.05 5.40
N VAL A 135 -18.99 -13.14 4.44
CA VAL A 135 -18.72 -12.82 3.05
C VAL A 135 -19.55 -11.61 2.65
N ILE A 136 -18.89 -10.55 2.18
CA ILE A 136 -19.57 -9.41 1.56
C ILE A 136 -19.74 -9.76 0.08
N ARG A 137 -21.00 -9.95 -0.34
CA ARG A 137 -21.36 -10.19 -1.74
C ARG A 137 -21.84 -8.89 -2.34
N THR A 138 -21.02 -8.29 -3.19
CA THR A 138 -21.41 -7.09 -3.94
C THR A 138 -22.04 -7.48 -5.27
N THR A 139 -23.31 -7.15 -5.44
CA THR A 139 -24.06 -7.35 -6.67
C THR A 139 -24.19 -6.02 -7.41
N ARG A 140 -23.77 -6.01 -8.68
CA ARG A 140 -23.85 -4.84 -9.57
C ARG A 140 -24.71 -5.17 -10.78
N PRO A 141 -25.98 -4.77 -10.81
CA PRO A 141 -26.84 -4.95 -11.98
C PRO A 141 -26.27 -4.25 -13.21
N LYS A 142 -26.48 -4.87 -14.37
CA LYS A 142 -26.15 -4.33 -15.70
C LYS A 142 -27.46 -4.00 -16.38
N TYR A 143 -27.56 -2.76 -16.85
CA TYR A 143 -28.69 -2.30 -17.62
C TYR A 143 -28.27 -2.02 -19.06
N ALA A 144 -29.20 -2.07 -20.01
CA ALA A 144 -29.00 -1.35 -21.26
C ALA A 144 -30.20 -0.51 -21.66
N CYS A 145 -29.94 0.41 -22.57
CA CYS A 145 -30.95 1.13 -23.31
C CYS A 145 -31.38 0.35 -24.55
N ARG A 146 -32.68 0.29 -24.84
CA ARG A 146 -33.21 -0.33 -26.08
C ARG A 146 -33.01 0.54 -27.31
N THR A 147 -32.87 1.85 -27.14
CA THR A 147 -32.79 2.79 -28.26
C THR A 147 -31.37 2.92 -28.81
N CYS A 148 -30.37 2.99 -27.92
CA CYS A 148 -28.96 3.21 -28.29
C CYS A 148 -28.04 2.02 -27.97
N GLU A 149 -28.60 0.91 -27.51
CA GLU A 149 -27.89 -0.34 -27.18
C GLU A 149 -26.72 -0.16 -26.20
N THR A 150 -26.70 0.96 -25.47
CA THR A 150 -25.63 1.30 -24.52
C THR A 150 -25.85 0.55 -23.21
N VAL A 151 -24.82 -0.14 -22.74
CA VAL A 151 -24.82 -0.83 -21.44
C VAL A 151 -24.31 0.11 -20.35
N VAL A 152 -25.09 0.23 -19.27
CA VAL A 152 -24.76 1.05 -18.11
C VAL A 152 -24.66 0.14 -16.89
N GLN A 153 -23.61 0.32 -16.10
CA GLN A 153 -23.38 -0.40 -14.86
C GLN A 153 -22.69 0.54 -13.87
N ALA A 154 -23.12 0.51 -12.61
CA ALA A 154 -22.47 1.25 -11.54
C ALA A 154 -20.98 0.87 -11.44
N PRO A 155 -20.04 1.80 -11.17
CA PRO A 155 -18.61 1.49 -11.10
C PRO A 155 -18.30 0.43 -10.04
N ALA A 156 -17.22 -0.34 -10.24
CA ALA A 156 -16.80 -1.34 -9.27
C ALA A 156 -16.29 -0.64 -8.00
N PRO A 157 -16.73 -1.05 -6.79
CA PRO A 157 -16.18 -0.51 -5.56
C PRO A 157 -14.67 -0.71 -5.51
N GLU A 158 -13.98 0.30 -5.00
CA GLU A 158 -12.54 0.24 -4.80
C GLU A 158 -12.18 -0.86 -3.81
N ARG A 159 -11.11 -1.59 -4.13
CA ARG A 159 -10.57 -2.66 -3.27
C ARG A 159 -9.14 -2.31 -2.89
N PRO A 160 -8.72 -2.54 -1.64
CA PRO A 160 -7.33 -2.29 -1.24
C PRO A 160 -6.34 -3.09 -2.08
N ILE A 161 -6.67 -4.33 -2.43
CA ILE A 161 -5.85 -5.16 -3.30
C ILE A 161 -6.68 -5.50 -4.53
N ALA A 162 -6.17 -5.14 -5.72
CA ALA A 162 -6.86 -5.39 -6.98
C ALA A 162 -7.13 -6.88 -7.18
N GLY A 163 -8.41 -7.23 -7.36
CA GLY A 163 -8.84 -8.63 -7.43
C GLY A 163 -8.53 -9.42 -6.14
N GLY A 164 -8.32 -8.76 -5.01
CA GLY A 164 -8.12 -9.39 -3.71
C GLY A 164 -9.41 -10.04 -3.18
N LEU A 165 -9.24 -11.06 -2.34
CA LEU A 165 -10.33 -11.74 -1.64
C LEU A 165 -10.70 -11.02 -0.34
N ALA A 166 -9.76 -10.31 0.29
CA ALA A 166 -9.94 -9.73 1.61
C ALA A 166 -10.58 -8.34 1.55
N THR A 167 -11.48 -8.07 2.48
CA THR A 167 -11.95 -6.72 2.80
C THR A 167 -10.89 -5.93 3.59
N PRO A 168 -11.02 -4.59 3.70
CA PRO A 168 -10.16 -3.78 4.55
C PRO A 168 -10.13 -4.27 6.02
N ALA A 169 -11.27 -4.71 6.56
CA ALA A 169 -11.35 -5.16 7.95
C ALA A 169 -10.57 -6.47 8.16
N LEU A 170 -10.64 -7.42 7.22
CA LEU A 170 -9.84 -8.63 7.29
C LEU A 170 -8.34 -8.34 7.15
N LEU A 171 -7.96 -7.42 6.25
CA LEU A 171 -6.57 -6.98 6.12
C LEU A 171 -6.05 -6.36 7.42
N ALA A 172 -6.85 -5.48 8.05
CA ALA A 172 -6.51 -4.87 9.33
C ALA A 172 -6.32 -5.94 10.42
N GLN A 173 -7.22 -6.92 10.52
CA GLN A 173 -7.08 -8.01 11.49
C GLN A 173 -5.78 -8.80 11.30
N VAL A 174 -5.43 -9.15 10.07
CA VAL A 174 -4.19 -9.90 9.76
C VAL A 174 -2.95 -9.12 10.18
N LEU A 175 -2.94 -7.81 9.93
CA LEU A 175 -1.83 -6.92 10.31
C LEU A 175 -1.72 -6.76 11.82
N VAL A 176 -2.83 -6.44 12.51
CA VAL A 176 -2.86 -6.31 13.97
C VAL A 176 -2.44 -7.62 14.63
N SER A 177 -3.00 -8.74 14.20
CA SER A 177 -2.63 -10.06 14.71
C SER A 177 -1.14 -10.35 14.51
N LYS A 178 -0.54 -9.92 13.39
CA LYS A 178 0.88 -10.15 13.09
C LYS A 178 1.80 -9.26 13.92
N TYR A 179 1.52 -7.96 13.97
CA TYR A 179 2.45 -6.95 14.48
C TYR A 179 2.18 -6.55 15.92
N CYS A 180 0.90 -6.50 16.35
CA CYS A 180 0.51 -6.17 17.71
C CYS A 180 0.45 -7.42 18.59
N ASP A 181 -0.17 -8.49 18.09
CA ASP A 181 -0.39 -9.72 18.89
C ASP A 181 0.69 -10.78 18.65
N HIS A 182 1.71 -10.47 17.86
CA HIS A 182 2.84 -11.35 17.55
C HIS A 182 2.44 -12.75 17.06
N THR A 183 1.29 -12.85 16.37
CA THR A 183 0.80 -14.12 15.81
C THR A 183 1.37 -14.30 14.40
N PRO A 184 2.35 -15.22 14.19
CA PRO A 184 2.96 -15.42 12.88
C PRO A 184 1.96 -15.94 11.85
N LEU A 185 2.18 -15.63 10.56
CA LEU A 185 1.22 -15.92 9.49
C LEU A 185 0.86 -17.41 9.34
N TYR A 186 1.77 -18.33 9.67
CA TYR A 186 1.44 -19.76 9.67
C TYR A 186 0.38 -20.11 10.73
N ARG A 187 0.46 -19.47 11.90
CA ARG A 187 -0.49 -19.67 13.00
C ARG A 187 -1.83 -19.04 12.66
N GLN A 188 -1.82 -17.86 12.05
CA GLN A 188 -3.04 -17.23 11.55
C GLN A 188 -3.74 -18.11 10.50
N SER A 189 -2.99 -18.65 9.54
CA SER A 189 -3.53 -19.60 8.54
C SER A 189 -4.25 -20.79 9.19
N GLN A 190 -3.67 -21.37 10.25
CA GLN A 190 -4.31 -22.44 11.02
C GLN A 190 -5.53 -21.98 11.83
N ILE A 191 -5.55 -20.73 12.30
CA ILE A 191 -6.72 -20.15 12.99
C ILE A 191 -7.88 -20.00 12.00
N PHE A 192 -7.63 -19.49 10.79
CA PHE A 192 -8.66 -19.41 9.75
C PHE A 192 -9.14 -20.79 9.30
N ALA A 193 -8.24 -21.77 9.17
CA ALA A 193 -8.61 -23.14 8.83
C ALA A 193 -9.54 -23.77 9.87
N ARG A 194 -9.36 -23.46 11.16
CA ARG A 194 -10.28 -23.89 12.23
C ARG A 194 -11.69 -23.31 12.10
N ASN A 195 -11.84 -22.17 11.44
CA ASN A 195 -13.13 -21.56 11.10
C ASN A 195 -13.66 -22.02 9.72
N GLY A 196 -13.06 -23.06 9.15
CA GLY A 196 -13.44 -23.60 7.84
C GLY A 196 -12.96 -22.78 6.64
N VAL A 197 -12.00 -21.86 6.84
CA VAL A 197 -11.46 -21.02 5.75
C VAL A 197 -9.97 -21.31 5.54
N GLU A 198 -9.65 -22.04 4.48
CA GLU A 198 -8.27 -22.36 4.12
C GLU A 198 -7.59 -21.16 3.43
N LEU A 199 -6.79 -20.41 4.19
CA LEU A 199 -5.97 -19.32 3.67
C LEU A 199 -4.49 -19.72 3.66
N PRO A 200 -3.88 -19.93 2.48
CA PRO A 200 -2.45 -20.21 2.39
C PRO A 200 -1.59 -19.07 2.95
N ARG A 201 -0.43 -19.42 3.53
CA ARG A 201 0.53 -18.44 4.04
C ARG A 201 1.00 -17.44 2.99
N SER A 202 1.11 -17.88 1.73
CA SER A 202 1.47 -17.03 0.60
C SER A 202 0.42 -15.95 0.33
N THR A 203 -0.86 -16.29 0.46
CA THR A 203 -1.98 -15.34 0.33
C THR A 203 -1.90 -14.28 1.43
N LEU A 204 -1.73 -14.70 2.69
CA LEU A 204 -1.57 -13.78 3.82
C LEU A 204 -0.33 -12.90 3.67
N ALA A 205 0.80 -13.45 3.20
CA ALA A 205 2.01 -12.67 2.95
C ALA A 205 1.80 -11.64 1.83
N GLY A 206 1.09 -12.02 0.75
CA GLY A 206 0.70 -11.11 -0.32
C GLY A 206 -0.20 -9.99 0.18
N TRP A 207 -1.12 -10.27 1.09
CA TRP A 207 -1.97 -9.27 1.73
C TRP A 207 -1.18 -8.29 2.59
N VAL A 208 -0.23 -8.77 3.39
CA VAL A 208 0.67 -7.91 4.16
C VAL A 208 1.45 -7.00 3.22
N GLY A 209 2.04 -7.55 2.16
CA GLY A 209 2.79 -6.75 1.18
C GLY A 209 1.94 -5.69 0.48
N GLY A 210 0.70 -6.05 0.08
CA GLY A 210 -0.25 -5.11 -0.50
C GLY A 210 -0.66 -4.00 0.46
N ALA A 211 -0.88 -4.32 1.74
CA ALA A 211 -1.22 -3.32 2.74
C ALA A 211 -0.05 -2.39 3.09
N CYS A 212 1.19 -2.90 3.12
CA CYS A 212 2.37 -2.07 3.34
C CYS A 212 2.50 -0.95 2.29
N TRP A 213 2.10 -1.21 1.03
CA TRP A 213 2.08 -0.17 -0.01
C TRP A 213 1.14 1.00 0.33
N TRP A 214 -0.06 0.71 0.83
CA TRP A 214 -1.01 1.75 1.27
C TRP A 214 -0.52 2.52 2.50
N LEU A 215 0.15 1.83 3.42
CA LEU A 215 0.62 2.41 4.67
C LEU A 215 1.91 3.21 4.52
N GLU A 216 2.59 3.17 3.37
CA GLU A 216 3.88 3.85 3.14
C GLU A 216 3.79 5.36 3.39
N ALA A 217 2.77 6.03 2.84
CA ALA A 217 2.57 7.47 3.03
C ALA A 217 2.30 7.84 4.51
N LEU A 218 1.53 7.00 5.21
CA LEU A 218 1.25 7.19 6.63
C LEU A 218 2.52 6.98 7.47
N HIS A 219 3.28 5.93 7.15
CA HIS A 219 4.56 5.63 7.79
C HIS A 219 5.55 6.78 7.62
N GLU A 220 5.70 7.35 6.41
CA GLU A 220 6.56 8.51 6.18
C GLU A 220 6.14 9.73 7.01
N ARG A 221 4.83 10.01 7.08
CA ARG A 221 4.33 11.15 7.86
C ARG A 221 4.54 10.94 9.35
N LEU A 222 4.28 9.74 9.84
CA LEU A 222 4.51 9.35 11.22
C LEU A 222 6.00 9.48 11.58
N ALA A 223 6.89 8.94 10.75
CA ALA A 223 8.34 9.05 10.94
C ALA A 223 8.79 10.51 11.02
N LYS A 224 8.35 11.37 10.09
CA LYS A 224 8.65 12.81 10.11
C LYS A 224 8.19 13.47 11.41
N ASN A 225 6.98 13.16 11.88
CA ASN A 225 6.44 13.72 13.12
C ASN A 225 7.22 13.23 14.35
N ILE A 226 7.55 11.94 14.40
CA ILE A 226 8.32 11.33 15.49
C ILE A 226 9.73 11.95 15.54
N PHE A 227 10.45 12.02 14.42
CA PHE A 227 11.81 12.56 14.38
C PHE A 227 11.89 14.07 14.58
N ALA A 228 10.79 14.81 14.37
CA ALA A 228 10.70 16.23 14.70
C ALA A 228 10.40 16.49 16.19
N SER A 229 9.95 15.49 16.93
CA SER A 229 9.63 15.64 18.35
C SER A 229 10.88 15.83 19.20
N HIS A 230 10.82 16.76 20.15
CA HIS A 230 11.87 16.95 21.16
C HIS A 230 11.95 15.80 22.17
N HIS A 231 10.90 14.98 22.27
CA HIS A 231 10.81 13.86 23.19
C HIS A 231 10.37 12.60 22.46
N LEU A 232 11.14 11.52 22.61
CA LEU A 232 10.77 10.18 22.18
C LEU A 232 10.56 9.34 23.43
N PHE A 233 9.31 8.92 23.66
CA PHE A 233 9.00 8.00 24.74
C PHE A 233 9.37 6.58 24.28
N CYS A 234 10.45 6.05 24.83
CA CYS A 234 10.74 4.62 24.77
C CYS A 234 9.97 3.97 25.93
N ARG A 235 9.14 2.96 25.64
CA ARG A 235 8.41 2.19 26.65
C ARG A 235 9.02 0.80 26.76
#